data_AF-A0A7G6YF02-F1
#
_entry.id   AF-A0A7G6YF02-F1
#
_cell.length_a   1.000
_cell.length_b   1.000
_cell.length_c   1.000
_cell.angle_alpha   90.00
_cell.angle_beta   90.00
_cell.angle_gamma   90.00
#
_symmetry.space_group_name_H-M   'P 1'
#
loop_
_entity.id
_entity.type
_entity.pdbx_description
1 polymer ?
#
loop_
_entity_poly.entity_id
_entity_poly.type
_entity_poly.pdbx_seq_one_letter_code
_entity_poly.pdbx_strand_id
1 'polypeptide(L)'
;MPSYSPMKPNSASPAARAAGRSRSDRAATPPSGAERAWRPLGYLLVAVVWTVLAAVVLALPAALTVGLATSNPDFTTRGFFAGSDVAVLVLFLAFAVIVLVPLLGYAFVALALGTVPLAVLSWTYVVRSLSPGYAGERLSSTGWSRNAIGPVTVAPTAMSLLPVRVTPWAEFWVRLMFLGWKPSRAVLLAGLPYGLASFLLAGWLLWPVGPVAAVVWTVVTAALVAAAVVLVVRAYRAAAGARAATGAAAPRGR
;
A
#
# COMPACT_ATOMS: atom_id res chain seq x y z
N MET A 1 20.80 -3.99 24.01
CA MET A 1 20.39 -2.95 23.04
C MET A 1 21.33 -1.76 23.20
N PRO A 2 21.97 -1.23 22.15
CA PRO A 2 22.79 -0.03 22.27
C PRO A 2 21.89 1.18 22.58
N SER A 3 22.22 1.90 23.64
CA SER A 3 21.56 3.14 24.04
C SER A 3 22.05 4.27 23.12
N TYR A 4 21.19 4.71 22.20
CA TYR A 4 21.40 5.96 21.48
C TYR A 4 20.69 7.08 22.24
N SER A 5 21.47 7.95 22.90
CA SER A 5 21.00 9.27 23.30
C SER A 5 20.89 10.13 22.05
N PRO A 6 19.69 10.53 21.62
CA PRO A 6 19.56 11.41 20.47
C PRO A 6 20.13 12.77 20.86
N MET A 7 21.08 13.25 20.07
CA MET A 7 21.58 14.62 20.15
C MET A 7 20.37 15.57 20.09
N LYS A 8 20.09 16.29 21.19
CA LYS A 8 18.96 17.22 21.25
C LYS A 8 19.23 18.35 20.23
N PRO A 9 18.36 18.57 19.23
CA PRO A 9 18.55 19.66 18.30
C PRO A 9 18.54 21.00 19.04
N ASN A 10 19.45 21.90 18.66
CA ASN A 10 19.57 23.25 19.21
C ASN A 10 18.20 23.96 19.17
N SER A 11 17.66 24.28 20.35
CA SER A 11 16.34 24.91 20.53
C SER A 11 16.25 26.30 19.91
N ALA A 12 17.38 26.97 19.68
CA ALA A 12 17.43 28.29 19.06
C ALA A 12 17.47 28.23 17.51
N SER A 13 17.66 27.05 16.90
CA SER A 13 17.73 26.94 15.45
C SER A 13 16.38 27.29 14.79
N PRO A 14 16.37 27.93 13.61
CA PRO A 14 15.14 28.15 12.83
C PRO A 14 14.39 26.84 12.54
N ALA A 15 15.11 25.72 12.40
CA ALA A 15 14.55 24.38 12.25
C ALA A 15 13.84 23.87 13.52
N ALA A 16 14.40 24.13 14.71
CA ALA A 16 13.75 23.81 15.99
C ALA A 16 12.57 24.76 16.30
N ARG A 17 12.63 26.03 15.88
CA ARG A 17 11.50 26.97 15.95
C ARG A 17 10.39 26.64 14.95
N ALA A 18 10.73 26.12 13.76
CA ALA A 18 9.78 25.59 12.80
C ALA A 18 9.21 24.22 13.19
N ALA A 19 9.95 23.43 13.97
CA ALA A 19 9.47 22.19 14.57
C ALA A 19 8.67 22.41 15.87
N GLY A 20 8.99 23.48 16.62
CA GLY A 20 8.36 23.87 17.89
C GLY A 20 7.07 24.68 17.74
N ARG A 21 6.89 25.39 16.61
CA ARG A 21 5.55 25.68 16.10
C ARG A 21 4.96 24.37 15.61
N SER A 22 4.38 23.62 16.53
CA SER A 22 3.37 22.60 16.31
C SER A 22 2.65 22.88 14.98
N ARG A 23 3.07 22.26 13.88
CA ARG A 23 2.33 22.34 12.61
C ARG A 23 0.97 21.64 12.74
N SER A 24 0.82 20.84 13.80
CA SER A 24 -0.43 20.40 14.42
C SER A 24 -1.35 21.56 14.84
N ASP A 25 -0.85 22.77 15.08
CA ASP A 25 -1.68 23.97 15.37
C ASP A 25 -2.52 24.41 14.17
N ARG A 26 -2.12 24.06 12.93
CA ARG A 26 -2.97 24.34 11.76
C ARG A 26 -4.28 23.56 11.79
N ALA A 27 -4.31 22.38 12.42
CA ALA A 27 -5.55 21.63 12.58
C ALA A 27 -6.50 22.32 13.57
N ALA A 28 -5.95 23.06 14.54
CA ALA A 28 -6.70 23.82 15.53
C ALA A 28 -7.24 25.17 15.00
N THR A 29 -6.61 25.74 13.97
CA THR A 29 -7.11 26.98 13.34
C THR A 29 -8.25 26.71 12.35
N PRO A 30 -9.39 27.40 12.49
CA PRO A 30 -10.51 27.26 11.56
C PRO A 30 -10.11 27.71 10.14
N PRO A 31 -10.69 27.11 9.10
CA PRO A 31 -10.36 27.44 7.72
C PRO A 31 -10.93 28.78 7.29
N SER A 32 -10.13 29.52 6.51
CA SER A 32 -10.54 30.80 5.91
C SER A 32 -11.66 30.62 4.89
N GLY A 33 -12.41 31.70 4.60
CA GLY A 33 -13.52 31.65 3.64
C GLY A 33 -13.08 31.21 2.23
N ALA A 34 -11.92 31.70 1.76
CA ALA A 34 -11.34 31.28 0.50
C ALA A 34 -10.96 29.78 0.52
N GLU A 35 -10.35 29.28 1.60
CA GLU A 35 -10.06 27.85 1.75
C GLU A 35 -11.35 27.04 1.65
N ARG A 36 -12.45 27.50 2.27
CA ARG A 36 -13.75 26.81 2.20
C ARG A 36 -14.31 26.72 0.79
N ALA A 37 -14.24 27.79 0.01
CA ALA A 37 -14.76 27.82 -1.35
C ALA A 37 -13.99 26.89 -2.31
N TRP A 38 -12.66 26.80 -2.17
CA TRP A 38 -11.79 25.99 -3.05
C TRP A 38 -11.64 24.53 -2.61
N ARG A 39 -12.12 24.16 -1.42
CA ARG A 39 -12.02 22.80 -0.87
C ARG A 39 -12.58 21.71 -1.77
N PRO A 40 -13.80 21.81 -2.32
CA PRO A 40 -14.36 20.74 -3.13
C PRO A 40 -13.48 20.44 -4.33
N LEU A 41 -12.99 21.48 -5.01
CA LEU A 41 -12.09 21.33 -6.16
C LEU A 41 -10.74 20.73 -5.73
N GLY A 42 -10.16 21.21 -4.64
CA GLY A 42 -8.89 20.67 -4.12
C GLY A 42 -8.98 19.19 -3.76
N TYR A 43 -10.04 18.76 -3.07
CA TYR A 43 -10.25 17.35 -2.76
C TYR A 43 -10.61 16.53 -4.00
N LEU A 44 -11.34 17.10 -4.97
CA LEU A 44 -11.67 16.42 -6.21
C LEU A 44 -10.42 16.10 -7.03
N LEU A 45 -9.51 17.07 -7.19
CA LEU A 45 -8.23 16.86 -7.88
C LEU A 45 -7.41 15.75 -7.20
N VAL A 46 -7.31 15.81 -5.87
CA VAL A 46 -6.61 14.78 -5.09
C VAL A 46 -7.29 13.41 -5.27
N ALA A 47 -8.62 13.36 -5.30
CA ALA A 47 -9.37 12.13 -5.50
C ALA A 47 -9.17 11.52 -6.89
N VAL A 48 -9.15 12.35 -7.94
CA VAL A 48 -8.83 11.91 -9.29
C VAL A 48 -7.41 11.35 -9.35
N VAL A 49 -6.42 12.06 -8.81
CA VAL A 49 -5.02 11.60 -8.79
C VAL A 49 -4.89 10.24 -8.10
N TRP A 50 -5.44 10.08 -6.89
CA TRP A 50 -5.36 8.80 -6.18
C TRP A 50 -6.17 7.69 -6.85
N THR A 51 -7.28 8.02 -7.49
CA THR A 51 -8.06 7.04 -8.28
C THR A 51 -7.25 6.54 -9.47
N VAL A 52 -6.57 7.43 -10.20
CA VAL A 52 -5.68 7.06 -11.31
C VAL A 52 -4.53 6.20 -10.80
N LEU A 53 -3.87 6.59 -9.70
CA LEU A 53 -2.80 5.80 -9.11
C LEU A 53 -3.27 4.42 -8.63
N ALA A 54 -4.43 4.34 -7.99
CA ALA A 54 -5.04 3.08 -7.59
C ALA A 54 -5.37 2.20 -8.81
N ALA A 55 -5.94 2.78 -9.88
CA ALA A 55 -6.23 2.07 -11.12
C ALA A 55 -4.95 1.53 -11.78
N VAL A 56 -3.88 2.34 -11.87
CA VAL A 56 -2.57 1.91 -12.37
C VAL A 56 -2.03 0.75 -11.54
N VAL A 57 -2.03 0.86 -10.22
CA VAL A 57 -1.54 -0.20 -9.32
C VAL A 57 -2.33 -1.49 -9.48
N LEU A 58 -3.66 -1.42 -9.60
CA LEU A 58 -4.52 -2.59 -9.81
C LEU A 58 -4.37 -3.18 -11.23
N ALA A 59 -4.07 -2.34 -12.22
CA ALA A 59 -3.87 -2.77 -13.59
C ALA A 59 -2.48 -3.37 -13.84
N LEU A 60 -1.46 -3.00 -13.05
CA LEU A 60 -0.07 -3.45 -13.23
C LEU A 60 0.08 -4.98 -13.40
N PRO A 61 -0.51 -5.84 -12.55
CA PRO A 61 -0.42 -7.29 -12.72
C PRO A 61 -0.99 -7.79 -14.07
N ALA A 62 -2.12 -7.22 -14.50
CA ALA A 62 -2.72 -7.54 -15.78
C ALA A 62 -1.90 -6.99 -16.96
N ALA A 63 -1.42 -5.75 -16.86
CA ALA A 63 -0.58 -5.10 -17.87
C ALA A 63 0.73 -5.85 -18.09
N LEU A 64 1.34 -6.38 -17.02
CA LEU A 64 2.53 -7.21 -17.12
C LEU A 64 2.24 -8.51 -17.88
N THR A 65 1.11 -9.15 -17.60
CA THR A 65 0.68 -10.37 -18.30
C THR A 65 0.36 -10.09 -19.78
N VAL A 66 -0.37 -9.02 -20.08
CA VAL A 66 -0.72 -8.61 -21.44
C VAL A 66 0.54 -8.22 -22.23
N GLY A 67 1.45 -7.47 -21.62
CA GLY A 67 2.72 -7.09 -22.26
C GLY A 67 3.59 -8.29 -22.60
N LEU A 68 3.62 -9.32 -21.73
CA LEU A 68 4.27 -10.59 -22.04
C LEU A 68 3.58 -11.35 -23.18
N ALA A 69 2.25 -11.35 -23.21
CA ALA A 69 1.48 -12.01 -24.27
C ALA A 69 1.68 -11.36 -25.64
N THR A 70 1.71 -10.03 -25.70
CA THR A 70 1.79 -9.28 -26.97
C THR A 70 3.20 -9.15 -27.52
N SER A 71 4.23 -9.24 -26.67
CA SER A 71 5.62 -9.20 -27.10
C SER A 71 6.08 -10.46 -27.84
N ASN A 72 5.24 -11.51 -27.88
CA ASN A 72 5.55 -12.84 -28.45
C ASN A 72 6.99 -13.29 -28.15
N PRO A 73 7.43 -13.24 -26.87
CA PRO A 73 8.77 -13.68 -26.55
C PRO A 73 8.87 -15.17 -26.87
N ASP A 74 9.80 -15.52 -27.76
CA ASP A 74 9.94 -16.88 -28.27
C ASP A 74 10.60 -17.80 -27.22
N PHE A 75 9.83 -18.17 -26.20
CA PHE A 75 10.20 -19.18 -25.21
C PHE A 75 9.97 -20.61 -25.68
N THR A 76 9.42 -20.77 -26.89
CA THR A 76 9.07 -22.07 -27.49
C THR A 76 10.23 -22.68 -28.27
N THR A 77 11.23 -21.88 -28.63
CA THR A 77 12.42 -22.40 -29.29
C THR A 77 13.14 -23.39 -28.38
N ARG A 78 13.39 -24.60 -28.93
CA ARG A 78 14.35 -25.56 -28.36
C ARG A 78 15.68 -24.88 -28.00
N GLY A 79 16.06 -23.77 -28.63
CA GLY A 79 17.23 -22.96 -28.29
C GLY A 79 17.24 -22.38 -26.87
N PHE A 80 16.09 -22.07 -26.26
CA PHE A 80 16.06 -21.61 -24.87
C PHE A 80 16.45 -22.73 -23.89
N PHE A 81 16.06 -23.98 -24.12
CA PHE A 81 16.37 -25.11 -23.21
C PHE A 81 17.57 -25.96 -23.64
N ALA A 82 17.86 -26.02 -24.95
CA ALA A 82 18.99 -26.75 -25.51
C ALA A 82 20.25 -25.87 -25.63
N GLY A 83 20.10 -24.54 -25.59
CA GLY A 83 21.20 -23.56 -25.62
C GLY A 83 21.43 -22.84 -24.30
N SER A 84 20.51 -22.93 -23.32
CA SER A 84 20.79 -22.46 -21.96
C SER A 84 21.45 -23.56 -21.14
N ASP A 85 22.49 -23.18 -20.42
CA ASP A 85 23.07 -24.01 -19.38
C ASP A 85 21.99 -24.29 -18.33
N VAL A 86 21.76 -25.57 -18.00
CA VAL A 86 20.81 -26.00 -16.96
C VAL A 86 21.06 -25.24 -15.66
N ALA A 87 22.32 -24.93 -15.35
CA ALA A 87 22.68 -24.12 -14.19
C ALA A 87 22.06 -22.72 -14.24
N VAL A 88 22.00 -22.08 -15.41
CA VAL A 88 21.39 -20.74 -15.59
C VAL A 88 19.88 -20.81 -15.40
N LEU A 89 19.21 -21.83 -15.94
CA LEU A 89 17.76 -22.02 -15.73
C LEU A 89 17.43 -22.24 -14.25
N VAL A 90 18.18 -23.11 -13.58
CA VAL A 90 18.01 -23.38 -12.14
C VAL A 90 18.28 -22.12 -11.31
N LEU A 91 19.33 -21.37 -11.63
CA LEU A 91 19.65 -20.11 -10.95
C LEU A 91 18.56 -19.06 -11.17
N PHE A 92 18.03 -18.94 -12.39
CA PHE A 92 16.91 -18.04 -12.67
C PHE A 92 15.65 -18.44 -11.90
N LEU A 93 15.30 -19.73 -11.87
CA LEU A 93 14.13 -20.21 -11.15
C LEU A 93 14.28 -19.99 -9.63
N ALA A 94 15.47 -20.28 -9.09
CA ALA A 94 15.80 -20.00 -7.70
C ALA A 94 15.68 -18.50 -7.39
N PHE A 95 16.24 -17.63 -8.25
CA PHE A 95 16.11 -16.19 -8.13
C PHE A 95 14.65 -15.72 -8.22
N ALA A 96 13.88 -16.25 -9.16
CA ALA A 96 12.47 -15.91 -9.33
C ALA A 96 11.66 -16.28 -8.07
N VAL A 97 11.85 -17.49 -7.54
CA VAL A 97 11.12 -17.97 -6.36
C VAL A 97 11.57 -17.29 -5.06
N ILE A 98 12.88 -17.06 -4.89
CA ILE A 98 13.43 -16.52 -3.63
C ILE A 98 13.36 -15.00 -3.59
N VAL A 99 13.47 -14.32 -4.73
CA VAL A 99 13.56 -12.85 -4.81
C VAL A 99 12.34 -12.25 -5.47
N LEU A 100 12.02 -12.63 -6.72
CA LEU A 100 10.96 -11.95 -7.48
C LEU A 100 9.56 -12.23 -6.93
N VAL A 101 9.25 -13.46 -6.54
CA VAL A 101 7.95 -13.84 -5.97
C VAL A 101 7.66 -13.04 -4.69
N PRO A 102 8.53 -13.00 -3.68
CA PRO A 102 8.33 -12.16 -2.50
C PRO A 102 8.28 -10.68 -2.83
N LEU A 103 9.17 -10.20 -3.71
CA LEU A 103 9.27 -8.77 -4.02
C LEU A 103 8.03 -8.27 -4.76
N LEU A 104 7.64 -8.92 -5.86
CA LEU A 104 6.47 -8.56 -6.67
C LEU A 104 5.18 -8.82 -5.90
N GLY A 105 5.08 -9.98 -5.24
CA GLY A 105 3.93 -10.32 -4.42
C GLY A 105 3.68 -9.29 -3.31
N TYR A 106 4.75 -8.89 -2.60
CA TYR A 106 4.68 -7.82 -1.61
C TYR A 106 4.34 -6.47 -2.25
N ALA A 107 5.00 -6.10 -3.34
CA ALA A 107 4.76 -4.81 -4.00
C ALA A 107 3.30 -4.68 -4.45
N PHE A 108 2.75 -5.68 -5.14
CA PHE A 108 1.37 -5.64 -5.63
C PHE A 108 0.35 -5.55 -4.49
N VAL A 109 0.54 -6.33 -3.42
CA VAL A 109 -0.36 -6.28 -2.26
C VAL A 109 -0.19 -4.98 -1.48
N ALA A 110 1.03 -4.59 -1.12
CA ALA A 110 1.31 -3.42 -0.30
C ALA A 110 0.94 -2.11 -1.02
N LEU A 111 1.23 -1.99 -2.31
CA LEU A 111 0.84 -0.82 -3.10
C LEU A 111 -0.67 -0.72 -3.20
N ALA A 112 -1.38 -1.81 -3.51
CA ALA A 112 -2.85 -1.77 -3.58
C ALA A 112 -3.47 -1.40 -2.23
N LEU A 113 -2.95 -1.98 -1.14
CA LEU A 113 -3.35 -1.63 0.23
C LEU A 113 -2.99 -0.19 0.61
N GLY A 114 -1.97 0.41 0.00
CA GLY A 114 -1.60 1.81 0.23
C GLY A 114 -2.44 2.80 -0.58
N THR A 115 -2.63 2.54 -1.87
CA THR A 115 -3.23 3.48 -2.83
C THR A 115 -4.75 3.43 -2.87
N VAL A 116 -5.37 2.24 -2.83
CA VAL A 116 -6.83 2.10 -2.88
C VAL A 116 -7.50 2.81 -1.70
N PRO A 117 -7.04 2.65 -0.44
CA PRO A 117 -7.65 3.37 0.67
C PRO A 117 -7.48 4.89 0.57
N LEU A 118 -6.37 5.37 0.01
CA LEU A 118 -6.17 6.80 -0.22
C LEU A 118 -7.16 7.35 -1.25
N ALA A 119 -7.44 6.60 -2.32
CA ALA A 119 -8.49 6.93 -3.27
C ALA A 119 -9.86 7.00 -2.57
N VAL A 120 -10.23 5.99 -1.77
CA VAL A 120 -11.53 5.99 -1.07
C VAL A 120 -11.65 7.12 -0.04
N LEU A 121 -10.58 7.38 0.73
CA LEU A 121 -10.55 8.49 1.70
C LEU A 121 -10.64 9.84 1.01
N SER A 122 -9.95 10.03 -0.12
CA SER A 122 -10.01 11.28 -0.89
C SER A 122 -11.42 11.58 -1.42
N TRP A 123 -12.13 10.58 -1.95
CA TRP A 123 -13.55 10.71 -2.30
C TRP A 123 -14.44 10.98 -1.08
N THR A 124 -14.13 10.37 0.06
CA THR A 124 -14.83 10.68 1.32
C THR A 124 -14.68 12.16 1.69
N TYR A 125 -13.52 12.77 1.44
CA TYR A 125 -13.31 14.21 1.67
C TYR A 125 -14.03 15.08 0.65
N VAL A 126 -14.16 14.66 -0.61
CA VAL A 126 -15.02 15.35 -1.59
C VAL A 126 -16.45 15.43 -1.08
N VAL A 127 -17.03 14.29 -0.70
CA VAL A 127 -18.42 14.23 -0.19
C VAL A 127 -18.58 15.08 1.08
N ARG A 128 -17.65 14.96 2.03
CA ARG A 128 -17.68 15.77 3.27
C ARG A 128 -17.53 17.26 3.00
N SER A 129 -16.76 17.66 1.99
CA SER A 129 -16.55 19.08 1.64
C SER A 129 -17.79 19.77 1.10
N LEU A 130 -18.73 19.01 0.54
CA LEU A 130 -20.02 19.50 0.05
C LEU A 130 -21.07 19.64 1.16
N SER A 131 -20.81 19.06 2.33
CA SER A 131 -21.76 19.06 3.44
C SER A 131 -21.55 20.26 4.36
N PRO A 132 -22.59 21.07 4.64
CA PRO A 132 -22.47 22.27 5.47
C PRO A 132 -22.05 21.96 6.91
N GLY A 133 -22.37 20.76 7.42
CA GLY A 133 -21.97 20.32 8.76
C GLY A 133 -20.46 20.17 8.97
N TYR A 134 -19.68 20.17 7.88
CA TYR A 134 -18.23 20.05 7.88
C TYR A 134 -17.52 21.35 7.46
N ALA A 135 -18.26 22.44 7.21
CA ALA A 135 -17.69 23.70 6.69
C ALA A 135 -16.73 24.38 7.67
N GLY A 136 -16.95 24.19 8.99
CA GLY A 136 -16.17 24.83 10.05
C GLY A 136 -14.84 24.16 10.39
N GLU A 137 -14.57 22.96 9.88
CA GLU A 137 -13.40 22.17 10.27
C GLU A 137 -12.53 21.79 9.08
N ARG A 138 -11.28 21.40 9.34
CA ARG A 138 -10.42 20.78 8.31
C ARG A 138 -10.79 19.31 8.19
N LEU A 139 -10.84 18.78 6.97
CA LEU A 139 -11.29 17.40 6.72
C LEU A 139 -10.13 16.39 6.75
N SER A 140 -8.96 16.85 6.33
CA SER A 140 -7.73 16.05 6.29
C SER A 140 -6.61 16.73 7.07
N SER A 141 -5.73 15.90 7.60
CA SER A 141 -4.51 16.27 8.31
C SER A 141 -3.33 15.47 7.74
N THR A 142 -2.12 15.92 8.06
CA THR A 142 -0.88 15.21 7.72
C THR A 142 -0.22 14.74 9.00
N GLY A 143 -0.10 13.42 9.15
CA GLY A 143 0.66 12.79 10.22
C GLY A 143 2.08 12.49 9.79
N TRP A 144 2.95 12.14 10.74
CA TRP A 144 4.35 11.84 10.47
C TRP A 144 4.69 10.48 11.07
N SER A 145 5.31 9.59 10.30
CA SER A 145 5.70 8.26 10.77
C SER A 145 7.10 7.89 10.31
N ARG A 146 7.93 7.43 11.25
CA ARG A 146 9.27 6.89 10.95
C ARG A 146 9.23 5.45 10.40
N ASN A 147 8.09 4.77 10.50
CA ASN A 147 7.94 3.36 10.14
C ASN A 147 7.19 3.15 8.83
N ALA A 148 6.99 4.22 8.05
CA ALA A 148 6.27 4.19 6.80
C ALA A 148 7.23 4.12 5.62
N ILE A 149 6.89 3.31 4.63
CA ILE A 149 7.62 3.25 3.36
C ILE A 149 7.53 4.63 2.69
N GLY A 150 8.69 5.17 2.38
CA GLY A 150 8.90 6.43 1.67
C GLY A 150 10.32 6.46 1.12
N PRO A 151 10.69 7.48 0.33
CA PRO A 151 12.09 7.69 -0.06
C PRO A 151 12.98 7.63 1.19
N VAL A 152 14.20 7.08 1.07
CA VAL A 152 15.18 6.99 2.16
C VAL A 152 15.44 8.40 2.67
N THR A 153 14.72 8.77 3.72
CA THR A 153 14.73 10.11 4.28
C THR A 153 15.16 9.98 5.72
N VAL A 154 16.07 10.86 6.14
CA VAL A 154 16.52 10.95 7.54
C VAL A 154 15.36 11.42 8.45
N ALA A 155 14.30 11.97 7.85
CA ALA A 155 13.12 12.50 8.51
C ALA A 155 11.94 11.51 8.45
N PRO A 156 10.95 11.63 9.36
CA PRO A 156 9.71 10.85 9.30
C PRO A 156 9.00 11.08 7.96
N THR A 157 8.39 10.04 7.39
CA THR A 157 7.56 10.14 6.18
C THR A 157 6.24 10.83 6.52
N ALA A 158 5.89 11.87 5.76
CA ALA A 158 4.60 12.54 5.87
C ALA A 158 3.49 11.65 5.30
N MET A 159 2.50 11.31 6.12
CA MET A 159 1.26 10.69 5.70
C MET A 159 0.18 11.74 5.58
N SER A 160 -0.11 12.15 4.35
CA SER A 160 -1.22 13.03 4.04
C SER A 160 -2.56 12.28 4.13
N LEU A 161 -3.67 13.02 4.09
CA LEU A 161 -5.04 12.47 4.01
C LEU A 161 -5.49 11.67 5.24
N LEU A 162 -4.95 11.96 6.43
CA LEU A 162 -5.49 11.42 7.68
C LEU A 162 -6.77 12.17 8.08
N PRO A 163 -7.87 11.47 8.40
CA PRO A 163 -9.14 12.11 8.72
C PRO A 163 -9.05 12.86 10.05
N VAL A 164 -9.59 14.08 10.09
CA VAL A 164 -9.70 14.85 11.35
C VAL A 164 -10.79 14.26 12.24
N ARG A 165 -11.98 13.99 11.67
CA ARG A 165 -13.04 13.22 12.32
C ARG A 165 -12.89 11.74 12.01
N VAL A 166 -12.54 10.96 13.03
CA VAL A 166 -12.42 9.51 12.96
C VAL A 166 -13.82 8.89 13.08
N THR A 167 -14.39 8.47 11.94
CA THR A 167 -15.59 7.64 11.91
C THR A 167 -15.19 6.18 11.69
N PRO A 168 -16.04 5.18 12.01
CA PRO A 168 -15.71 3.77 11.76
C PRO A 168 -15.30 3.48 10.31
N TRP A 169 -15.96 4.15 9.35
CA TRP A 169 -15.60 4.12 7.93
C TRP A 169 -14.18 4.62 7.66
N ALA A 170 -13.85 5.82 8.13
CA ALA A 170 -12.53 6.41 7.91
C ALA A 170 -11.44 5.60 8.63
N GLU A 171 -11.75 5.10 9.82
CA GLU A 171 -10.85 4.24 10.59
C GLU A 171 -10.53 2.94 9.85
N PHE A 172 -11.53 2.27 9.28
CA PHE A 172 -11.32 1.06 8.47
C PHE A 172 -10.31 1.31 7.35
N TRP A 173 -10.54 2.34 6.53
CA TRP A 173 -9.67 2.66 5.40
C TRP A 173 -8.28 3.11 5.83
N VAL A 174 -8.18 3.93 6.88
CA VAL A 174 -6.88 4.32 7.45
C VAL A 174 -6.10 3.10 7.96
N ARG A 175 -6.77 2.15 8.61
CA ARG A 175 -6.12 0.90 9.05
C ARG A 175 -5.61 0.08 7.87
N LEU A 176 -6.40 -0.04 6.81
CA LEU A 176 -6.01 -0.74 5.59
C LEU A 176 -4.83 -0.05 4.89
N MET A 177 -4.87 1.29 4.79
CA MET A 177 -3.80 2.15 4.30
C MET A 177 -2.48 1.88 5.04
N PHE A 178 -2.53 1.89 6.37
CA PHE A 178 -1.35 1.62 7.21
C PHE A 178 -0.79 0.20 7.05
N LEU A 179 -1.63 -0.77 6.68
CA LEU A 179 -1.17 -2.12 6.39
C LEU A 179 -0.28 -2.15 5.15
N GLY A 180 -0.60 -1.35 4.13
CA GLY A 180 0.22 -1.18 2.93
C GLY A 180 1.50 -0.38 3.18
N TRP A 181 1.42 0.74 3.89
CA TRP A 181 2.58 1.63 4.11
C TRP A 181 3.57 1.14 5.17
N LYS A 182 3.18 0.23 6.07
CA LYS A 182 4.09 -0.30 7.09
C LYS A 182 4.57 -1.68 6.68
N PRO A 183 5.87 -1.87 6.41
CA PRO A 183 6.41 -3.19 6.14
C PRO A 183 6.11 -4.10 7.32
N SER A 184 5.46 -5.23 7.04
CA SER A 184 5.15 -6.22 8.05
C SER A 184 5.33 -7.61 7.48
N ARG A 185 5.80 -8.53 8.33
CA ARG A 185 5.95 -9.94 7.96
C ARG A 185 4.62 -10.54 7.50
N ALA A 186 3.50 -10.12 8.10
CA ALA A 186 2.17 -10.59 7.73
C ALA A 186 1.79 -10.21 6.29
N VAL A 187 2.07 -8.97 5.86
CA VAL A 187 1.79 -8.53 4.48
C VAL A 187 2.77 -9.16 3.49
N LEU A 188 4.04 -9.32 3.87
CA LEU A 188 5.02 -10.07 3.07
C LEU A 188 4.54 -11.51 2.80
N LEU A 189 4.14 -12.23 3.85
CA LEU A 189 3.62 -13.60 3.72
C LEU A 189 2.31 -13.65 2.93
N ALA A 190 1.43 -12.65 3.08
CA ALA A 190 0.21 -12.55 2.30
C ALA A 190 0.47 -12.25 0.81
N GLY A 191 1.60 -11.60 0.50
CA GLY A 191 2.06 -11.34 -0.86
C GLY A 191 2.61 -12.58 -1.57
N LEU A 192 3.13 -13.59 -0.86
CA LEU A 192 3.75 -14.77 -1.47
C LEU A 192 2.80 -15.54 -2.41
N PRO A 193 1.55 -15.88 -2.02
CA PRO A 193 0.63 -16.55 -2.94
C PRO A 193 0.31 -15.70 -4.16
N TYR A 194 0.23 -14.37 -4.00
CA TYR A 194 -0.02 -13.46 -5.12
C TYR A 194 1.16 -13.38 -6.10
N GLY A 195 2.40 -13.34 -5.57
CA GLY A 195 3.61 -13.42 -6.37
C GLY A 195 3.70 -14.74 -7.14
N LEU A 196 3.43 -15.87 -6.47
CA LEU A 196 3.36 -17.18 -7.13
C LEU A 196 2.27 -17.23 -8.21
N ALA A 197 1.08 -16.68 -7.93
CA ALA A 197 0.00 -16.61 -8.91
C ALA A 197 0.42 -15.81 -10.15
N SER A 198 1.13 -14.70 -9.97
CA SER A 198 1.64 -13.87 -11.08
C SER A 198 2.67 -14.61 -11.93
N PHE A 199 3.58 -15.35 -11.30
CA PHE A 199 4.58 -16.16 -12.00
C PHE A 199 3.97 -17.36 -12.72
N LEU A 200 3.02 -18.06 -12.08
CA LEU A 200 2.30 -19.15 -12.73
C LEU A 200 1.54 -18.64 -13.94
N LEU A 201 0.80 -17.53 -13.78
CA LEU A 201 0.06 -16.90 -14.87
C LEU A 201 0.98 -16.57 -16.05
N ALA A 202 2.13 -15.94 -15.81
CA ALA A 202 3.11 -15.69 -16.85
C ALA A 202 3.64 -17.00 -17.48
N GLY A 203 3.99 -17.99 -16.65
CA GLY A 203 4.60 -19.24 -17.10
C GLY A 203 3.69 -20.06 -18.01
N TRP A 204 2.43 -20.29 -17.63
CA TRP A 204 1.54 -21.12 -18.46
C TRP A 204 0.96 -20.35 -19.66
N LEU A 205 0.92 -19.01 -19.63
CA LEU A 205 0.49 -18.20 -20.77
C LEU A 205 1.55 -18.14 -21.88
N LEU A 206 2.81 -18.29 -21.50
CA LEU A 206 3.96 -18.35 -22.40
C LEU A 206 4.31 -19.79 -22.83
N TRP A 207 3.76 -20.79 -22.16
CA TRP A 207 3.96 -22.20 -22.48
C TRP A 207 2.76 -22.77 -23.22
N PRO A 208 2.93 -23.46 -24.37
CA PRO A 208 1.83 -24.11 -25.04
C PRO A 208 1.32 -25.29 -24.19
N VAL A 209 0.31 -25.02 -23.36
CA VAL A 209 -0.39 -26.03 -22.57
C VAL A 209 -1.70 -26.41 -23.25
N GLY A 210 -2.08 -27.68 -23.19
CA GLY A 210 -3.39 -28.13 -23.66
C GLY A 210 -4.54 -27.48 -22.87
N PRO A 211 -5.78 -27.51 -23.39
CA PRO A 211 -6.94 -26.83 -22.78
C PRO A 211 -7.21 -27.29 -21.34
N VAL A 212 -7.03 -28.58 -21.06
CA VAL A 212 -7.18 -29.14 -19.71
C VAL A 212 -6.16 -28.53 -18.74
N ALA A 213 -4.89 -28.46 -19.14
CA ALA A 213 -3.84 -27.87 -18.32
C ALA A 213 -4.06 -26.36 -18.11
N ALA A 214 -4.55 -25.63 -19.13
CA ALA A 214 -4.92 -24.22 -18.98
C ALA A 214 -6.02 -24.01 -17.92
N VAL A 215 -7.06 -24.85 -17.91
CA VAL A 215 -8.12 -24.81 -16.89
C VAL A 215 -7.55 -25.10 -15.50
N VAL A 216 -6.74 -26.15 -15.35
CA VAL A 216 -6.10 -26.50 -14.07
C VAL A 216 -5.26 -25.34 -13.54
N TRP A 217 -4.39 -24.76 -14.38
CA TRP A 217 -3.54 -23.63 -13.98
C TRP A 217 -4.32 -22.36 -13.66
N THR A 218 -5.44 -22.13 -14.35
CA THR A 218 -6.36 -21.03 -14.03
C THR A 218 -6.97 -21.21 -12.63
N VAL A 219 -7.43 -22.43 -12.30
CA VAL A 219 -7.98 -22.75 -10.98
C VAL A 219 -6.92 -22.60 -9.88
N VAL A 220 -5.70 -23.09 -10.11
CA VAL A 220 -4.58 -22.95 -9.16
C VAL A 220 -4.23 -21.47 -8.94
N THR A 221 -4.16 -20.69 -10.02
CA THR A 221 -3.90 -19.24 -9.94
C THR A 221 -5.00 -18.53 -9.14
N ALA A 222 -6.27 -18.84 -9.40
CA ALA A 222 -7.40 -18.28 -8.67
C ALA A 222 -7.38 -18.65 -7.18
N ALA A 223 -7.04 -19.90 -6.85
CA ALA A 223 -6.90 -20.36 -5.47
C ALA A 223 -5.78 -19.62 -4.72
N LEU A 224 -4.64 -19.36 -5.38
CA LEU A 224 -3.54 -18.58 -4.80
C LEU A 224 -3.92 -17.12 -4.57
N VAL A 225 -4.65 -16.50 -5.50
CA VAL A 225 -5.18 -15.13 -5.31
C VAL A 225 -6.17 -15.09 -4.13
N ALA A 226 -7.08 -16.07 -4.04
CA ALA A 226 -7.99 -16.18 -2.91
C ALA A 226 -7.24 -16.37 -1.58
N ALA A 227 -6.19 -17.19 -1.56
CA ALA A 227 -5.33 -17.37 -0.39
C ALA A 227 -4.65 -16.06 0.02
N ALA A 228 -4.13 -15.27 -0.93
CA ALA A 228 -3.55 -13.95 -0.64
C ALA A 228 -4.58 -13.03 0.02
N VAL A 229 -5.80 -12.95 -0.52
CA VAL A 229 -6.90 -12.15 0.07
C VAL A 229 -7.21 -12.60 1.49
N VAL A 230 -7.35 -13.91 1.73
CA VAL A 230 -7.62 -14.46 3.07
C VAL A 230 -6.49 -14.10 4.05
N LEU A 231 -5.22 -14.21 3.63
CA LEU A 231 -4.08 -13.86 4.48
C LEU A 231 -4.03 -12.36 4.79
N VAL A 232 -4.34 -11.49 3.83
CA VAL A 232 -4.48 -10.04 4.06
C VAL A 232 -5.59 -9.74 5.07
N VAL A 233 -6.75 -10.39 4.94
CA VAL A 233 -7.86 -10.24 5.89
C VAL A 233 -7.47 -10.71 7.29
N ARG A 234 -6.74 -11.83 7.41
CA ARG A 234 -6.22 -12.32 8.70
C ARG A 234 -5.22 -11.35 9.30
N ALA A 235 -4.30 -10.81 8.49
CA ALA A 235 -3.34 -9.80 8.93
C ALA A 235 -4.03 -8.53 9.44
N TYR A 236 -5.06 -8.06 8.73
CA TYR A 236 -5.89 -6.93 9.14
C TYR A 236 -6.58 -7.20 10.48
N ARG A 237 -7.24 -8.36 10.64
CA ARG A 237 -7.94 -8.74 11.87
C ARG A 237 -6.99 -8.85 13.06
N ALA A 238 -5.81 -9.45 12.87
CA ALA A 238 -4.79 -9.56 13.91
C ALA A 238 -4.29 -8.17 14.37
N ALA A 239 -4.04 -7.25 13.43
CA ALA A 239 -3.64 -5.89 13.74
C ALA A 239 -4.75 -5.09 14.46
N ALA A 240 -6.01 -5.32 14.12
CA ALA A 240 -7.16 -4.72 14.78
C ALA A 240 -7.33 -5.23 16.23
N GLY A 241 -7.18 -6.54 16.46
CA GLY A 241 -7.31 -7.17 17.77
C GLY A 241 -6.22 -6.75 18.77
N ALA A 242 -4.96 -6.64 18.33
CA ALA A 242 -3.84 -6.25 19.19
C ALA A 242 -4.03 -4.85 19.82
N ARG A 243 -4.65 -3.91 19.09
CA ARG A 243 -4.93 -2.56 19.62
C ARG A 243 -6.02 -2.55 20.68
N ALA A 244 -7.07 -3.35 20.51
CA ALA A 244 -8.15 -3.46 21.48
C ALA A 244 -7.62 -3.95 22.84
N ALA A 245 -6.73 -4.95 22.82
CA ALA A 245 -6.07 -5.47 24.03
C ALA A 245 -5.19 -4.41 24.71
N THR A 246 -4.43 -3.62 23.94
CA THR A 246 -3.55 -2.58 24.50
C THR A 246 -4.35 -1.41 25.09
N GLY A 247 -5.46 -1.02 24.47
CA GLY A 247 -6.34 0.04 24.98
C GLY A 247 -7.10 -0.34 26.25
N ALA A 248 -7.41 -1.63 26.44
CA ALA A 248 -8.05 -2.14 27.66
C ALA A 248 -7.11 -2.18 28.87
N ALA A 249 -5.79 -2.28 28.64
CA ALA A 249 -4.77 -2.35 29.68
C ALA A 249 -4.27 -0.97 30.18
N ALA A 250 -4.72 0.14 29.58
CA ALA A 250 -4.38 1.46 30.07
C ALA A 250 -5.08 1.70 31.42
N PRO A 251 -4.34 1.89 32.53
CA PRO A 251 -4.95 2.12 33.83
C PRO A 251 -5.80 3.38 33.74
N ARG A 252 -7.08 3.26 34.08
CA ARG A 252 -7.96 4.41 34.29
C ARG A 252 -7.45 5.12 35.54
N GLY A 253 -6.48 6.01 35.36
CA GLY A 253 -6.02 6.92 36.39
C GLY A 253 -7.23 7.68 36.92
N ARG A 254 -7.58 7.38 38.17
CA ARG A 254 -8.47 8.19 39.01
C ARG A 254 -7.69 9.37 39.54
#